data_AF-Q6B432-F1
#
_entry.id   AF-Q6B432-F1
#
_cell.length_a   1.000
_cell.length_b   1.000
_cell.length_c   1.000
_cell.angle_alpha   90.00
_cell.angle_beta   90.00
_cell.angle_gamma   90.00
#
_symmetry.space_group_name_H-M   'P 1'
#
loop_
_entity.id
_entity.type
_entity.pdbx_description
1 polymer ?
#
loop_
_entity_poly.entity_id
_entity_poly.type
_entity_poly.pdbx_seq_one_letter_code
_entity_poly.pdbx_strand_id
1 'polypeptide(L)'
;NTGHELIHKDPKVENWMGGLLLSSVTYGGFKVEHVRGHHVHVSTPDDASSSRYNQSLYDFLPKAFVRNFKNAWKLEKQYLERKGKNNISIHNELIWWYGISFLFAVAFGVLWGWQGVLFFVGQSFFAALALEIVNYINTT
;
A
#
# COMPACT_ATOMS: atom_id res chain seq x y z
N ASN A 1 -9.98 5.44 -9.12
CA ASN A 1 -9.04 4.65 -8.29
C ASN A 1 -7.92 4.14 -9.22
N THR A 2 -7.20 5.05 -9.88
CA THR A 2 -6.37 4.68 -11.05
C THR A 2 -5.16 3.83 -10.68
N GLY A 3 -4.47 4.15 -9.56
CA GLY A 3 -3.34 3.34 -9.09
C GLY A 3 -3.77 1.90 -8.73
N HIS A 4 -4.92 1.76 -8.08
CA HIS A 4 -5.52 0.46 -7.73
C HIS A 4 -5.92 -0.35 -8.97
N GLU A 5 -6.50 0.28 -9.99
CA GLU A 5 -6.83 -0.42 -11.24
C GLU A 5 -5.58 -0.85 -12.01
N LEU A 6 -4.52 -0.04 -11.97
CA LEU A 6 -3.26 -0.31 -12.67
C LEU A 6 -2.47 -1.46 -12.07
N ILE A 7 -2.51 -1.68 -10.74
CA ILE A 7 -1.82 -2.81 -10.11
C ILE A 7 -2.41 -4.18 -10.48
N HIS A 8 -3.59 -4.21 -11.11
CA HIS A 8 -4.23 -5.42 -11.63
C HIS A 8 -3.93 -5.68 -13.12
N LYS A 9 -3.22 -4.79 -13.79
CA LYS A 9 -2.88 -4.96 -15.22
C LYS A 9 -1.71 -5.94 -15.37
N ASP A 10 -1.80 -6.84 -16.34
CA ASP A 10 -0.73 -7.79 -16.68
C ASP A 10 0.51 -7.10 -17.28
N PRO A 11 0.36 -6.10 -18.19
CA PRO A 11 1.51 -5.34 -18.68
C PRO A 11 2.33 -4.74 -17.53
N LYS A 12 3.64 -5.02 -17.55
CA LYS A 12 4.55 -4.62 -16.47
C LYS A 12 4.60 -3.11 -16.27
N VAL A 13 4.52 -2.33 -17.34
CA VAL A 13 4.63 -0.86 -17.25
C VAL A 13 3.47 -0.30 -16.44
N GLU A 14 2.24 -0.68 -16.78
CA GLU A 14 1.01 -0.28 -16.12
C GLU A 14 1.01 -0.74 -14.66
N ASN A 15 1.39 -1.98 -14.41
CA ASN A 15 1.52 -2.52 -13.06
C ASN A 15 2.51 -1.72 -12.19
N TRP A 16 3.64 -1.34 -12.77
CA TRP A 16 4.65 -0.50 -12.12
C TRP A 16 4.16 0.93 -11.93
N MET A 17 3.44 1.51 -12.88
CA MET A 17 2.80 2.82 -12.73
C MET A 17 1.81 2.82 -11.57
N GLY A 18 1.05 1.74 -11.38
CA GLY A 18 0.20 1.57 -10.20
C GLY A 18 1.00 1.63 -8.88
N GLY A 19 2.13 0.92 -8.82
CA GLY A 19 3.06 0.97 -7.68
C GLY A 19 3.67 2.35 -7.45
N LEU A 20 4.03 3.07 -8.51
CA LEU A 20 4.55 4.45 -8.44
C LEU A 20 3.50 5.43 -7.91
N LEU A 21 2.26 5.36 -8.40
CA LEU A 21 1.16 6.21 -7.94
C LEU A 21 0.80 5.93 -6.47
N LEU A 22 0.87 4.67 -6.03
CA LEU A 22 0.70 4.34 -4.62
C LEU A 22 1.89 4.84 -3.78
N SER A 23 3.11 4.81 -4.32
CA SER A 23 4.30 5.34 -3.65
C SER A 23 4.29 6.86 -3.54
N SER A 24 3.69 7.60 -4.49
CA SER A 24 3.54 9.06 -4.38
C SER A 24 2.59 9.50 -3.25
N VAL A 25 1.89 8.55 -2.64
CA VAL A 25 1.03 8.76 -1.47
C VAL A 25 1.47 7.89 -0.28
N THR A 26 2.73 7.46 -0.26
CA THR A 26 3.33 6.65 0.82
C THR A 26 2.62 5.31 1.09
N TYR A 27 1.80 4.84 0.14
CA TYR A 27 0.96 3.64 0.28
C TYR A 27 1.34 2.52 -0.69
N GLY A 28 2.58 2.51 -1.20
CA GLY A 28 3.05 1.50 -2.15
C GLY A 28 3.00 0.06 -1.63
N GLY A 29 3.09 -0.16 -0.32
CA GLY A 29 2.92 -1.48 0.29
C GLY A 29 1.55 -2.11 0.04
N PHE A 30 0.52 -1.28 -0.17
CA PHE A 30 -0.82 -1.72 -0.53
C PHE A 30 -0.81 -2.56 -1.82
N LYS A 31 0.06 -2.26 -2.79
CA LYS A 31 0.16 -3.09 -4.01
C LYS A 31 0.44 -4.57 -3.68
N VAL A 32 1.41 -4.82 -2.79
CA VAL A 32 1.83 -6.18 -2.44
C VAL A 32 0.74 -6.87 -1.63
N GLU A 33 0.20 -6.19 -0.62
CA GLU A 33 -0.87 -6.74 0.21
C GLU A 33 -2.12 -7.00 -0.62
N HIS A 34 -2.51 -6.06 -1.47
CA HIS A 34 -3.76 -6.16 -2.20
C HIS A 34 -3.71 -7.31 -3.21
N VAL A 35 -2.65 -7.39 -4.02
CA VAL A 35 -2.51 -8.42 -5.07
C VAL A 35 -2.27 -9.81 -4.50
N ARG A 36 -1.47 -9.94 -3.43
CA ARG A 36 -1.04 -11.26 -2.89
C ARG A 36 -1.76 -11.67 -1.61
N GLY A 37 -2.51 -10.77 -1.00
CA GLY A 37 -3.23 -10.92 0.26
C GLY A 37 -4.73 -10.79 0.05
N HIS A 38 -5.23 -9.54 -0.09
CA HIS A 38 -6.65 -9.24 -0.21
C HIS A 38 -7.35 -10.08 -1.29
N HIS A 39 -6.86 -10.09 -2.54
CA HIS A 39 -7.48 -10.88 -3.62
C HIS A 39 -7.49 -12.39 -3.35
N VAL A 40 -6.53 -12.89 -2.58
CA VAL A 40 -6.42 -14.32 -2.26
C VAL A 40 -7.35 -14.70 -1.11
N HIS A 41 -7.60 -13.78 -0.18
CA HIS A 41 -8.32 -14.03 1.07
C HIS A 41 -9.61 -13.21 1.19
N VAL A 42 -10.10 -12.63 0.09
CA VAL A 42 -11.20 -11.65 0.12
C VAL A 42 -12.39 -12.18 0.92
N SER A 43 -12.93 -11.33 1.80
CA SER A 43 -14.05 -11.67 2.69
C SER A 43 -13.80 -12.83 3.68
N THR A 44 -12.53 -13.16 3.94
CA THR A 44 -12.14 -14.11 5.01
C THR A 44 -11.50 -13.36 6.20
N PRO A 45 -11.36 -14.01 7.37
CA PRO A 45 -10.69 -13.40 8.53
C PRO A 45 -9.24 -12.94 8.29
N ASP A 46 -8.57 -13.52 7.29
CA ASP A 46 -7.18 -13.23 6.95
C ASP A 46 -7.01 -11.99 6.05
N ASP A 47 -8.10 -11.48 5.48
CA ASP A 47 -8.10 -10.27 4.67
C ASP A 47 -7.90 -9.00 5.52
N ALA A 48 -6.84 -8.24 5.24
CA ALA A 48 -6.57 -7.00 5.95
C ALA A 48 -7.41 -5.82 5.48
N SER A 49 -7.96 -5.89 4.26
CA SER A 49 -8.69 -4.80 3.60
C SER A 49 -10.22 -4.99 3.58
N SER A 50 -10.74 -6.14 4.05
CA SER A 50 -12.19 -6.33 4.23
C SER A 50 -12.68 -5.90 5.61
N SER A 51 -13.81 -5.20 5.62
CA SER A 51 -14.54 -4.92 6.85
C SER A 51 -15.16 -6.20 7.44
N ARG A 52 -15.29 -6.28 8.76
CA ARG A 52 -16.03 -7.35 9.42
C ARG A 52 -17.50 -6.99 9.52
N TYR A 53 -18.38 -7.99 9.61
CA TYR A 53 -19.80 -7.77 9.83
C TYR A 53 -20.03 -6.83 11.03
N ASN A 54 -20.77 -5.74 10.79
CA ASN A 54 -21.09 -4.70 11.77
C ASN A 54 -19.86 -3.94 12.35
N GLN A 55 -18.72 -3.95 11.66
CA GLN A 55 -17.56 -3.14 12.04
C GLN A 55 -17.77 -1.68 11.62
N SER A 56 -17.57 -0.74 12.54
CA SER A 56 -17.64 0.69 12.21
C SER A 56 -16.44 1.13 11.38
N LEU A 57 -16.61 2.18 10.56
CA LEU A 57 -15.51 2.78 9.79
C LEU A 57 -14.35 3.23 10.70
N TYR A 58 -14.66 3.81 11.86
CA TYR A 58 -13.66 4.28 12.83
C TYR A 58 -12.85 3.14 13.44
N ASP A 59 -13.45 1.96 13.61
CA ASP A 59 -12.75 0.76 14.06
C ASP A 59 -11.96 0.08 12.93
N PHE A 60 -12.42 0.23 11.68
CA PHE A 60 -11.81 -0.37 10.50
C PHE A 60 -10.51 0.34 10.11
N LEU A 61 -10.56 1.65 9.88
CA LEU A 61 -9.46 2.42 9.29
C LEU A 61 -8.09 2.25 9.99
N PRO A 62 -7.95 2.48 11.31
CA PRO A 62 -6.66 2.33 11.97
C PRO A 62 -6.14 0.88 11.92
N LYS A 63 -7.05 -0.11 11.95
CA LYS A 63 -6.69 -1.52 11.82
C LYS A 63 -6.28 -1.85 10.38
N ALA A 64 -6.98 -1.31 9.39
CA ALA A 64 -6.68 -1.52 7.97
C ALA A 64 -5.25 -1.04 7.66
N PHE A 65 -4.89 0.20 8.03
CA PHE A 65 -3.52 0.71 7.81
C PHE A 65 -2.44 -0.19 8.42
N VAL A 66 -2.61 -0.59 9.69
CA VAL A 66 -1.62 -1.40 10.40
C VAL A 66 -1.56 -2.82 9.84
N ARG A 67 -2.71 -3.44 9.56
CA ARG A 67 -2.80 -4.80 9.01
C ARG A 67 -2.24 -4.82 7.59
N ASN A 68 -2.58 -3.85 6.75
CA ASN A 68 -2.10 -3.76 5.38
C ASN A 68 -0.58 -3.61 5.33
N PHE A 69 -0.03 -2.71 6.15
CA PHE A 69 1.42 -2.58 6.26
C PHE A 69 2.10 -3.88 6.71
N LYS A 70 1.62 -4.50 7.80
CA LYS A 70 2.22 -5.73 8.34
C LYS A 70 2.10 -6.91 7.37
N ASN A 71 0.93 -7.07 6.74
CA ASN A 71 0.67 -8.15 5.80
C ASN A 71 1.48 -7.99 4.52
N ALA A 72 1.66 -6.76 4.00
CA ALA A 72 2.54 -6.51 2.86
C ALA A 72 3.94 -7.08 3.10
N TRP A 73 4.57 -6.74 4.24
CA TRP A 73 5.90 -7.24 4.59
C TRP A 73 5.94 -8.75 4.81
N LYS A 74 4.92 -9.32 5.44
CA LYS A 74 4.79 -10.78 5.63
C LYS A 74 4.72 -11.51 4.29
N LEU A 75 3.86 -11.04 3.37
CA LEU A 75 3.63 -11.66 2.06
C LEU A 75 4.85 -11.53 1.16
N GLU A 76 5.51 -10.37 1.16
CA GLU A 76 6.76 -10.16 0.41
C GLU A 76 7.87 -11.09 0.90
N LYS A 77 8.04 -11.20 2.22
CA LYS A 77 8.98 -12.14 2.84
C LYS A 77 8.71 -13.59 2.40
N GLN A 78 7.47 -14.05 2.52
CA GLN A 78 7.09 -15.40 2.12
C GLN A 78 7.27 -15.65 0.61
N TYR A 79 7.10 -14.61 -0.22
CA TYR A 79 7.35 -14.69 -1.64
C TYR A 79 8.84 -14.84 -1.96
N LEU A 80 9.72 -14.09 -1.29
CA LEU A 80 11.17 -14.14 -1.49
C LEU A 80 11.78 -15.44 -0.95
N GLU A 81 11.32 -15.93 0.20
CA GLU A 81 11.75 -17.20 0.79
C GLU A 81 11.47 -18.38 -0.15
N ARG A 82 10.27 -18.42 -0.77
CA ARG A 82 9.92 -19.41 -1.80
C ARG A 82 10.81 -19.35 -3.04
N LYS A 83 11.46 -18.20 -3.28
CA LYS A 83 12.42 -17.99 -4.38
C LYS A 83 13.88 -18.15 -3.95
N GLY A 84 14.15 -18.53 -2.70
CA GLY A 84 15.50 -18.63 -2.16
C GLY A 84 16.23 -17.27 -2.11
N LYS A 85 15.50 -16.17 -1.93
CA LYS A 85 16.05 -14.80 -1.87
C LYS A 85 15.96 -14.24 -0.45
N ASN A 86 16.89 -13.34 -0.12
CA ASN A 86 16.91 -12.64 1.16
C ASN A 86 15.81 -11.58 1.23
N ASN A 87 15.18 -11.47 2.41
CA ASN A 87 14.09 -10.53 2.66
C ASN A 87 14.54 -9.06 2.61
N ILE A 88 15.78 -8.76 3.00
CA ILE A 88 16.37 -7.43 2.84
C ILE A 88 17.33 -7.52 1.66
N SER A 89 16.83 -7.26 0.46
CA SER A 89 17.61 -7.29 -0.77
C SER A 89 16.96 -6.44 -1.86
N ILE A 90 17.68 -6.20 -2.96
CA ILE A 90 17.15 -5.52 -4.16
C ILE A 90 15.93 -6.23 -4.77
N HIS A 91 15.70 -7.49 -4.40
CA HIS A 91 14.55 -8.27 -4.86
C HIS A 91 13.27 -7.97 -4.06
N ASN A 92 13.38 -7.31 -2.90
CA ASN A 92 12.23 -6.92 -2.10
C ASN A 92 11.57 -5.67 -2.71
N GLU A 93 10.36 -5.88 -3.22
CA GLU A 93 9.57 -4.86 -3.88
C GLU A 93 9.19 -3.69 -2.95
N LEU A 94 8.98 -3.95 -1.65
CA LEU A 94 8.63 -2.92 -0.66
C LEU A 94 9.77 -1.94 -0.40
N ILE A 95 11.03 -2.39 -0.48
CA ILE A 95 12.18 -1.50 -0.33
C ILE A 95 12.16 -0.41 -1.42
N TRP A 96 11.80 -0.78 -2.65
CA TRP A 96 11.68 0.17 -3.74
C TRP A 96 10.51 1.13 -3.54
N TRP A 97 9.33 0.64 -3.18
CA TRP A 97 8.16 1.50 -2.96
C TRP A 97 8.33 2.50 -1.82
N TYR A 98 8.87 2.07 -0.69
CA TYR A 98 9.15 2.98 0.42
C TYR A 98 10.35 3.88 0.12
N GLY A 99 11.34 3.40 -0.64
CA GLY A 99 12.44 4.23 -1.15
C GLY A 99 11.94 5.37 -2.05
N ILE A 100 11.02 5.09 -2.97
CA ILE A 100 10.41 6.11 -3.84
C ILE A 100 9.56 7.09 -3.03
N SER A 101 8.78 6.60 -2.06
CA SER A 101 8.01 7.46 -1.14
C SER A 101 8.95 8.40 -0.37
N PHE A 102 10.09 7.89 0.10
CA PHE A 102 11.12 8.69 0.76
C PHE A 102 11.74 9.72 -0.18
N LEU A 103 12.03 9.36 -1.43
CA LEU A 103 12.54 10.31 -2.44
C LEU A 103 11.54 11.43 -2.72
N PHE A 104 10.24 11.14 -2.78
CA PHE A 104 9.22 12.19 -2.87
C PHE A 104 9.25 13.10 -1.64
N ALA A 105 9.28 12.55 -0.43
CA ALA A 105 9.35 13.34 0.80
C ALA A 105 10.60 14.25 0.81
N VAL A 106 11.76 13.73 0.39
CA VAL A 106 13.00 14.52 0.26
C VAL A 106 12.85 15.60 -0.82
N ALA A 107 12.28 15.28 -1.98
CA ALA A 107 12.08 16.27 -3.04
C ALA A 107 11.19 17.43 -2.58
N PHE A 108 10.09 17.13 -1.88
CA PHE A 108 9.24 18.15 -1.28
C PHE A 108 9.98 18.95 -0.19
N GLY A 109 10.80 18.27 0.60
CA GLY A 109 11.64 18.90 1.63
C GLY A 109 12.70 19.85 1.07
N VAL A 110 13.32 19.51 -0.07
CA VAL A 110 14.31 20.35 -0.75
C VAL A 110 13.65 21.58 -1.37
N LEU A 111 12.45 21.42 -1.95
CA LEU A 111 11.76 22.49 -2.68
C LEU A 111 11.03 23.47 -1.75
N TRP A 112 10.41 22.98 -0.66
CA TRP A 112 9.54 23.78 0.22
C TRP A 112 9.89 23.64 1.71
N GLY A 113 11.05 23.09 2.04
CA GLY A 113 11.47 22.88 3.42
C GLY A 113 10.55 21.92 4.18
N TRP A 114 10.52 22.07 5.50
CA TRP A 114 9.67 21.26 6.40
C TRP A 114 8.18 21.33 6.05
N GLN A 115 7.70 22.48 5.55
CA GLN A 115 6.30 22.65 5.13
C GLN A 115 5.96 21.74 3.93
N GLY A 116 6.91 21.54 3.00
CA GLY A 116 6.77 20.59 1.90
C GLY A 116 6.61 19.16 2.38
N VAL A 117 7.42 18.74 3.36
CA VAL A 117 7.32 17.40 3.95
C VAL A 117 5.97 17.21 4.65
N LEU A 118 5.53 18.20 5.45
CA LEU A 118 4.22 18.15 6.10
C LEU A 118 3.08 18.06 5.09
N PHE A 119 3.15 18.85 4.03
CA PHE A 119 2.17 18.78 2.94
C PHE A 119 2.15 17.39 2.30
N PHE A 120 3.33 16.83 1.97
CA PHE A 120 3.46 15.51 1.37
C PHE A 120 2.90 14.39 2.27
N VAL A 121 3.17 14.44 3.57
CA VAL A 121 2.63 13.48 4.54
C VAL A 121 1.12 13.66 4.69
N GLY A 122 0.63 14.89 4.77
CA GLY A 122 -0.80 15.21 4.87
C GLY A 122 -1.58 14.70 3.67
N GLN A 123 -1.15 15.02 2.45
CA GLN A 123 -1.81 14.53 1.23
C GLN A 123 -1.76 12.99 1.12
N SER A 124 -0.63 12.38 1.50
CA SER A 124 -0.47 10.92 1.50
C SER A 124 -1.50 10.26 2.41
N PHE A 125 -1.68 10.83 3.61
CA PHE A 125 -2.68 10.35 4.57
C PHE A 125 -4.10 10.42 4.01
N PHE A 126 -4.51 11.55 3.42
CA PHE A 126 -5.86 11.69 2.85
C PHE A 126 -6.08 10.76 1.65
N ALA A 127 -5.08 10.58 0.80
CA ALA A 127 -5.17 9.67 -0.35
C ALA A 127 -5.29 8.20 0.10
N ALA A 128 -4.47 7.78 1.07
CA ALA A 128 -4.53 6.43 1.62
C ALA A 128 -5.86 6.19 2.38
N LEU A 129 -6.33 7.19 3.11
CA LEU A 129 -7.63 7.17 3.78
C LEU A 129 -8.78 7.00 2.78
N ALA A 130 -8.78 7.77 1.69
CA ALA A 130 -9.81 7.64 0.65
C ALA A 130 -9.82 6.23 0.03
N LEU A 131 -8.65 5.64 -0.20
CA LEU A 131 -8.52 4.28 -0.70
C LEU A 131 -9.14 3.25 0.26
N GLU A 132 -8.83 3.35 1.56
CA GLU A 132 -9.39 2.44 2.56
C GLU A 132 -10.89 2.62 2.78
N ILE A 133 -11.41 3.84 2.66
CA ILE A 133 -12.86 4.07 2.69
C ILE A 133 -13.54 3.36 1.52
N VAL A 134 -12.94 3.39 0.33
CA VAL A 134 -13.46 2.64 -0.82
C VAL A 134 -13.42 1.13 -0.56
N ASN A 135 -12.34 0.60 0.03
CA ASN A 135 -12.28 -0.81 0.43
C ASN A 135 -13.37 -1.17 1.44
N TYR A 136 -13.59 -0.32 2.44
CA TYR A 136 -14.63 -0.51 3.45
C TYR A 136 -16.01 -0.62 2.80
N ILE A 137 -16.38 0.35 1.95
CA ILE A 137 -17.69 0.38 1.28
C ILE A 137 -17.91 -0.85 0.38
N ASN A 138 -16.85 -1.32 -0.27
CA ASN A 138 -16.94 -2.48 -1.16
C ASN A 138 -16.98 -3.83 -0.44
N THR A 139 -16.71 -3.85 0.88
CA THR A 139 -16.61 -5.08 1.69
C THR A 139 -17.63 -5.14 2.84
N THR A 140 -18.33 -4.05 3.13
CA THR A 140 -19.58 -4.04 3.93
C THR A 140 -20.77 -4.51 3.11
#